data_AF-A0A7X9XB06-F1
#
_entry.id   AF-A0A7X9XB06-F1
#
_cell.length_a   1.000
_cell.length_b   1.000
_cell.length_c   1.000
_cell.angle_alpha   90.00
_cell.angle_beta   90.00
_cell.angle_gamma   90.00
#
_symmetry.space_group_name_H-M   'P 1'
#
loop_
_entity.id
_entity.type
_entity.pdbx_description
1 polymer ?
#
loop_
_entity_poly.entity_id
_entity_poly.type
_entity_poly.pdbx_seq_one_letter_code
_entity_poly.pdbx_strand_id
1 'polypeptide(L)'
;MQKINDFRALVKPLFDDFGYNLIPANDLELETFKATLIKYNIPVKVISELGNFYRVSNGIPCLDIDFHDCLSECIFDFWEEEKSLWLGQRDSDTLRWIDNKFCIGTSSEISYSKDYEFQSLYEMLDKVINEFKE
;
A
#
# COMPACT_ATOMS: atom_id res chain seq x y z
N MET A 1 -3.57 2.15 -24.70
CA MET A 1 -4.46 2.70 -23.67
C MET A 1 -4.09 2.05 -22.35
N GLN A 2 -3.43 2.79 -21.46
CA GLN A 2 -3.17 2.32 -20.10
C GLN A 2 -4.53 2.33 -19.38
N LYS A 3 -4.99 1.20 -18.85
CA LYS A 3 -6.17 1.19 -17.97
C LYS A 3 -5.85 2.18 -16.85
N ILE A 4 -6.74 3.16 -16.63
CA ILE A 4 -6.64 4.02 -15.45
C ILE A 4 -6.96 3.10 -14.28
N ASN A 5 -5.95 2.83 -13.46
CA ASN A 5 -6.11 2.06 -12.23
C ASN A 5 -7.01 2.87 -11.28
N ASP A 6 -8.22 2.38 -11.04
CA ASP A 6 -9.21 3.04 -10.20
C ASP A 6 -9.15 2.46 -8.79
N PHE A 7 -8.27 3.01 -7.95
CA PHE A 7 -8.15 2.61 -6.55
C PHE A 7 -9.48 2.74 -5.80
N ARG A 8 -10.33 3.72 -6.16
CA ARG A 8 -11.62 3.92 -5.49
C ARG A 8 -12.54 2.74 -5.74
N ALA A 9 -12.67 2.32 -7.00
CA ALA A 9 -13.48 1.15 -7.35
C ALA A 9 -12.96 -0.12 -6.67
N LEU A 10 -11.64 -0.25 -6.53
CA LEU A 10 -11.00 -1.41 -5.91
C LEU A 10 -11.26 -1.50 -4.40
N VAL A 11 -11.08 -0.41 -3.64
CA VAL A 11 -11.14 -0.47 -2.17
C VAL A 11 -12.50 -0.11 -1.58
N LYS A 12 -13.38 0.58 -2.31
CA LYS A 12 -14.71 0.96 -1.80
C LYS A 12 -15.52 -0.21 -1.24
N PRO A 13 -15.54 -1.42 -1.85
CA PRO A 13 -16.28 -2.56 -1.30
C PRO A 13 -15.86 -2.90 0.14
N LEU A 14 -14.56 -2.83 0.45
CA LEU A 14 -14.05 -3.08 1.80
C LEU A 14 -14.69 -2.14 2.83
N PHE A 15 -14.90 -0.88 2.48
CA PHE A 15 -15.47 0.11 3.39
C PHE A 15 -16.99 0.00 3.49
N ASP A 16 -17.65 -0.30 2.35
CA ASP A 16 -19.11 -0.43 2.28
C ASP A 16 -19.61 -1.58 3.17
N ASP A 17 -18.90 -2.71 3.20
CA ASP A 17 -19.26 -3.89 3.99
C ASP A 17 -19.35 -3.60 5.50
N PHE A 18 -18.61 -2.58 5.96
CA PHE A 18 -18.57 -2.16 7.37
C PHE A 18 -19.24 -0.80 7.62
N GLY A 19 -19.84 -0.20 6.59
CA GLY A 19 -20.53 1.10 6.69
C GLY A 19 -19.60 2.30 6.88
N TYR A 20 -18.33 2.19 6.49
CA TYR A 20 -17.36 3.28 6.57
C TYR A 20 -17.29 4.09 5.27
N ASN A 21 -16.79 5.32 5.38
CA ASN A 21 -16.50 6.16 4.23
C ASN A 21 -15.02 6.11 3.87
N LEU A 22 -14.70 6.21 2.59
CA LEU A 22 -13.35 6.51 2.13
C LEU A 22 -12.98 7.94 2.54
N ILE A 23 -11.91 8.07 3.32
CA ILE A 23 -11.38 9.35 3.77
C ILE A 23 -10.03 9.55 3.08
N PRO A 24 -9.92 10.46 2.09
CA PRO A 24 -8.65 10.72 1.43
C PRO A 24 -7.69 11.51 2.34
N ALA A 25 -6.39 11.38 2.07
CA ALA A 25 -5.39 12.26 2.66
C ALA A 25 -5.56 13.67 2.09
N ASN A 26 -5.37 14.68 2.93
CA ASN A 26 -5.39 16.07 2.49
C ASN A 26 -4.08 16.47 1.79
N ASP A 27 -4.08 17.62 1.12
CA ASP A 27 -2.92 18.05 0.33
C ASP A 27 -1.64 18.21 1.16
N LEU A 28 -1.75 18.69 2.41
CA LEU A 28 -0.60 18.87 3.28
C LEU A 28 0.00 17.52 3.72
N GLU A 29 -0.85 16.54 4.05
CA GLU A 29 -0.44 15.16 4.37
C GLU A 29 0.27 14.53 3.18
N LEU A 30 -0.29 14.65 1.98
CA LEU A 30 0.30 14.12 0.75
C LEU A 30 1.64 14.77 0.40
N GLU A 31 1.76 16.09 0.53
CA GLU A 31 3.04 16.78 0.27
C GLU A 31 4.10 16.40 1.31
N THR A 32 3.71 16.26 2.58
CA THR A 32 4.60 15.80 3.65
C THR A 32 5.09 14.39 3.37
N PHE A 33 4.18 13.47 3.04
CA PHE A 33 4.51 12.09 2.70
C PHE A 33 5.45 11.98 1.49
N LYS A 34 5.15 12.71 0.40
CA LYS A 34 6.03 12.75 -0.79
C LYS A 34 7.42 13.25 -0.45
N ALA A 35 7.53 14.32 0.33
CA ALA A 35 8.83 14.86 0.74
C ALA A 35 9.63 13.82 1.54
N THR A 36 8.97 13.08 2.43
CA THR A 36 9.57 11.97 3.16
C THR A 36 10.05 10.86 2.23
N LEU A 37 9.23 10.38 1.30
CA LEU A 37 9.64 9.35 0.34
C LEU A 37 10.81 9.82 -0.56
N ILE A 38 10.84 11.09 -0.96
CA ILE A 38 11.98 11.66 -1.71
C ILE A 38 13.27 11.60 -0.88
N LYS A 39 13.20 11.94 0.42
CA LYS A 39 14.36 11.86 1.33
C LYS A 39 14.92 10.43 1.42
N TYR A 40 14.04 9.43 1.32
CA TYR A 40 14.41 8.01 1.33
C TYR A 40 14.79 7.46 -0.06
N ASN A 41 14.93 8.31 -1.08
CA ASN A 41 15.27 7.93 -2.46
C ASN A 41 14.28 6.93 -3.08
N ILE A 42 13.01 6.98 -2.69
CA ILE A 42 11.96 6.15 -3.27
C ILE A 42 11.74 6.59 -4.74
N PRO A 43 11.60 5.65 -5.69
CA PRO A 43 11.40 6.01 -7.10
C PRO A 43 10.13 6.83 -7.31
N VAL A 44 10.21 7.83 -8.19
CA VAL A 44 9.10 8.74 -8.53
C VAL A 44 7.83 7.97 -8.93
N LYS A 45 7.97 6.84 -9.64
CA LYS A 45 6.83 5.97 -9.99
C LYS A 45 6.07 5.48 -8.74
N VAL A 46 6.80 5.00 -7.74
CA VAL A 46 6.26 4.45 -6.49
C VAL A 46 5.61 5.55 -5.67
N ILE A 47 6.27 6.72 -5.57
CA ILE A 47 5.72 7.92 -4.93
C ILE A 47 4.38 8.31 -5.57
N SER A 48 4.32 8.29 -6.91
CA SER A 48 3.10 8.62 -7.63
C SER A 48 1.98 7.60 -7.39
N GLU A 49 2.30 6.31 -7.35
CA GLU A 49 1.30 5.27 -7.11
C GLU A 49 0.72 5.34 -5.69
N LEU A 50 1.59 5.44 -4.67
CA LEU A 50 1.16 5.62 -3.27
C LEU A 50 0.36 6.92 -3.11
N GLY A 51 0.83 8.04 -3.70
CA GLY A 51 0.10 9.30 -3.66
C GLY A 51 -1.27 9.25 -4.34
N ASN A 52 -1.42 8.48 -5.41
CA ASN A 52 -2.71 8.27 -6.06
C ASN A 52 -3.66 7.42 -5.21
N PHE A 53 -3.15 6.41 -4.52
CA PHE A 53 -3.92 5.64 -3.55
C PHE A 53 -4.37 6.53 -2.37
N TYR A 54 -3.46 7.29 -1.77
CA TYR A 54 -3.77 8.12 -0.60
C TYR A 54 -4.74 9.28 -0.90
N ARG A 55 -4.82 9.74 -2.16
CA ARG A 55 -5.89 10.66 -2.62
C ARG A 55 -7.28 10.05 -2.64
N VAL A 56 -7.38 8.73 -2.59
CA VAL A 56 -8.64 7.99 -2.52
C VAL A 56 -8.95 7.60 -1.07
N SER A 57 -7.97 7.05 -0.36
CA SER A 57 -8.09 6.60 1.03
C SER A 57 -6.78 6.77 1.78
N ASN A 58 -6.80 7.44 2.92
CA ASN A 58 -5.65 7.61 3.81
C ASN A 58 -5.40 6.36 4.66
N GLY A 59 -5.09 5.25 4.00
CA GLY A 59 -5.02 3.93 4.63
C GLY A 59 -6.37 3.19 4.61
N ILE A 60 -6.37 2.00 5.21
CA ILE A 60 -7.54 1.12 5.35
C ILE A 60 -7.51 0.60 6.79
N PRO A 61 -8.39 1.05 7.69
CA PRO A 61 -8.25 0.75 9.11
C PRO A 61 -8.88 -0.60 9.50
N CYS A 62 -8.06 -1.56 9.94
CA CYS A 62 -8.48 -2.78 10.66
C CYS A 62 -9.70 -3.51 10.06
N LEU A 63 -9.76 -3.64 8.73
CA LEU A 63 -10.70 -4.51 8.03
C LEU A 63 -10.02 -5.86 7.76
N ASP A 64 -10.50 -6.63 6.79
CA ASP A 64 -9.80 -7.82 6.27
C ASP A 64 -8.39 -7.50 5.76
N ILE A 65 -8.12 -6.21 5.46
CA ILE A 65 -6.82 -5.67 5.11
C ILE A 65 -6.63 -4.39 5.92
N ASP A 66 -5.44 -4.24 6.51
CA ASP A 66 -4.97 -3.01 7.13
C ASP A 66 -3.92 -2.36 6.22
N PHE A 67 -4.07 -1.06 5.96
CA PHE A 67 -3.10 -0.29 5.17
C PHE A 67 -2.79 0.99 5.92
N HIS A 68 -1.51 1.23 6.19
CA HIS A 68 -1.11 2.37 7.01
C HIS A 68 -1.46 3.69 6.34
N ASP A 69 -1.90 4.66 7.14
CA ASP A 69 -2.07 6.03 6.68
C ASP A 69 -0.71 6.62 6.25
N CYS A 70 -0.75 7.62 5.37
CA CYS A 70 0.46 8.15 4.73
C CYS A 70 1.43 8.86 5.69
N LEU A 71 1.01 9.18 6.93
CA LEU A 71 1.89 9.78 7.93
C LEU A 71 2.31 8.79 9.02
N SER A 72 1.90 7.53 8.91
CA SER A 72 2.30 6.49 9.84
C SER A 72 3.80 6.27 9.81
N GLU A 73 4.44 6.35 10.98
CA GLU A 73 5.86 6.05 11.14
C GLU A 73 6.16 4.58 10.84
N CYS A 74 5.18 3.68 11.05
CA CYS A 74 5.30 2.25 10.78
C CYS A 74 5.69 1.93 9.35
N ILE A 75 5.40 2.84 8.39
CA ILE A 75 5.81 2.69 6.99
C ILE A 75 7.32 2.45 6.85
N PHE A 76 8.12 3.00 7.76
CA PHE A 76 9.57 2.96 7.70
C PHE A 76 10.22 2.02 8.73
N ASP A 77 9.44 1.21 9.45
CA ASP A 77 9.97 0.34 10.52
C ASP A 77 11.02 -0.67 10.00
N PHE A 78 10.90 -1.13 8.75
CA PHE A 78 11.88 -2.03 8.12
C PHE A 78 12.94 -1.30 7.27
N TRP A 79 12.96 0.03 7.31
CA TRP A 79 13.82 0.79 6.42
C TRP A 79 15.31 0.61 6.72
N GLU A 80 15.69 0.59 7.99
CA GLU A 80 17.11 0.54 8.37
C GLU A 80 17.76 -0.80 8.01
N GLU A 81 17.03 -1.91 8.18
CA GLU A 81 17.53 -3.27 7.98
C GLU A 81 17.33 -3.76 6.54
N GLU A 82 16.15 -3.53 5.96
CA GLU A 82 15.75 -4.12 4.67
C GLU A 82 15.65 -3.10 3.53
N LYS A 83 15.68 -1.79 3.84
CA LYS A 83 15.35 -0.72 2.88
C LYS A 83 13.98 -0.95 2.23
N SER A 84 13.04 -1.49 3.01
CA SER A 84 11.67 -1.77 2.61
C SER A 84 10.69 -0.81 3.27
N LEU A 85 9.59 -0.51 2.57
CA LEU A 85 8.43 0.14 3.15
C LEU A 85 7.44 -0.93 3.61
N TRP A 86 6.95 -0.82 4.84
CA TRP A 86 5.84 -1.63 5.33
C TRP A 86 4.54 -0.88 5.09
N LEU A 87 3.75 -1.30 4.12
CA LEU A 87 2.56 -0.56 3.68
C LEU A 87 1.30 -0.95 4.47
N GLY A 88 1.32 -2.11 5.11
CA GLY A 88 0.22 -2.65 5.87
C GLY A 88 0.29 -4.16 5.94
N GLN A 89 -0.86 -4.78 6.21
CA GLN A 89 -0.96 -6.22 6.37
C GLN A 89 -2.36 -6.74 6.07
N ARG A 90 -2.47 -8.04 5.81
CA ARG A 90 -3.70 -8.82 5.83
C ARG A 90 -3.45 -10.01 6.72
N ASP A 91 -4.19 -10.15 7.81
CA ASP A 91 -3.93 -11.19 8.82
C ASP A 91 -2.46 -11.21 9.29
N SER A 92 -1.70 -12.25 8.93
CA SER A 92 -0.25 -12.36 9.22
C SER A 92 0.66 -11.99 8.03
N ASP A 93 0.05 -11.61 6.90
CA ASP A 93 0.74 -11.26 5.67
C ASP A 93 1.07 -9.78 5.63
N THR A 94 2.34 -9.48 5.39
CA THR A 94 2.85 -8.12 5.22
C THR A 94 2.71 -7.68 3.77
N LEU A 95 2.27 -6.43 3.59
CA LEU A 95 2.28 -5.72 2.33
C LEU A 95 3.50 -4.80 2.32
N ARG A 96 4.45 -5.02 1.43
CA ARG A 96 5.72 -4.27 1.42
C ARG A 96 6.06 -3.70 0.06
N TRP A 97 6.89 -2.67 0.05
CA TRP A 97 7.65 -2.27 -1.13
C TRP A 97 9.14 -2.45 -0.89
N ILE A 98 9.84 -3.14 -1.78
CA ILE A 98 11.29 -3.37 -1.71
C ILE A 98 11.83 -3.64 -3.11
N ASP A 99 13.06 -3.21 -3.40
CA ASP A 99 13.75 -3.47 -4.68
C ASP A 99 12.90 -3.18 -5.94
N ASN A 100 12.15 -2.06 -5.91
CA ASN A 100 11.24 -1.62 -6.97
C ASN A 100 10.04 -2.54 -7.24
N LYS A 101 9.68 -3.41 -6.28
CA LYS A 101 8.50 -4.27 -6.36
C LYS A 101 7.62 -4.09 -5.13
N PHE A 102 6.34 -4.35 -5.31
CA PHE A 102 5.39 -4.52 -4.23
C PHE A 102 5.27 -6.02 -3.92
N CYS A 103 5.32 -6.41 -2.65
CA CYS A 103 5.45 -7.80 -2.25
C CYS A 103 4.42 -8.17 -1.18
N ILE A 104 3.93 -9.42 -1.23
CA ILE A 104 3.14 -10.04 -0.17
C ILE A 104 3.93 -11.23 0.40
N GLY A 105 4.16 -11.21 1.70
CA GLY A 105 4.90 -12.26 2.43
C GLY A 105 4.65 -12.16 3.93
N THR A 106 5.54 -12.64 4.79
CA THR A 106 5.41 -12.59 6.27
C THR A 106 6.44 -11.66 6.89
N SER A 107 6.38 -11.41 8.21
CA SER A 107 7.43 -10.64 8.89
C SER A 107 8.87 -11.17 8.68
N SER A 108 9.03 -12.46 8.34
CA SER A 108 10.35 -13.09 8.11
C SER A 108 10.64 -13.42 6.64
N GLU A 109 9.66 -13.32 5.75
CA GLU A 109 9.79 -13.64 4.32
C GLU A 109 9.23 -12.52 3.45
N ILE A 110 10.08 -11.84 2.67
CA ILE A 110 9.72 -10.67 1.85
C ILE A 110 8.54 -10.95 0.91
N SER A 111 8.57 -12.10 0.23
CA SER A 111 7.53 -12.54 -0.67
C SER A 111 7.46 -14.06 -0.70
N TYR A 112 6.24 -14.62 -0.71
CA TYR A 112 6.03 -16.07 -0.76
C TYR A 112 6.59 -16.72 -2.02
N SER A 113 6.50 -16.03 -3.16
CA SER A 113 7.04 -16.47 -4.44
C SER A 113 6.98 -15.32 -5.44
N LYS A 114 7.48 -15.54 -6.67
CA LYS A 114 7.39 -14.56 -7.76
C LYS A 114 5.95 -14.15 -8.10
N ASP A 115 4.96 -15.00 -7.81
CA ASP A 115 3.55 -14.69 -8.06
C ASP A 115 2.97 -13.69 -7.04
N TYR A 116 3.73 -13.39 -5.98
CA TYR A 116 3.44 -12.40 -4.94
C TYR A 116 4.41 -11.20 -5.00
N GLU A 117 4.99 -10.96 -6.18
CA GLU A 117 5.81 -9.79 -6.50
C GLU A 117 5.17 -9.01 -7.65
N PHE A 118 4.84 -7.75 -7.41
CA PHE A 118 4.04 -6.91 -8.30
C PHE A 118 4.81 -5.68 -8.75
N GLN A 119 4.52 -5.20 -9.96
CA GLN A 119 5.17 -4.01 -10.53
C GLN A 119 4.42 -2.72 -10.22
N SER A 120 3.22 -2.83 -9.65
CA SER A 120 2.41 -1.70 -9.20
C SER A 120 1.67 -1.99 -7.91
N LEU A 121 1.38 -0.93 -7.15
CA LEU A 121 0.57 -0.99 -5.95
C LEU A 121 -0.82 -1.55 -6.23
N TYR A 122 -1.41 -1.18 -7.37
CA TYR A 122 -2.74 -1.63 -7.76
C TYR A 122 -2.79 -3.14 -7.94
N GLU A 123 -1.81 -3.75 -8.61
CA GLU A 123 -1.75 -5.21 -8.79
C GLU A 123 -1.66 -5.95 -7.45
N MET A 124 -0.83 -5.46 -6.52
CA MET A 124 -0.73 -6.03 -5.18
C MET A 124 -2.05 -5.90 -4.41
N LEU A 125 -2.68 -4.72 -4.46
CA LEU A 125 -3.96 -4.49 -3.79
C LEU A 125 -5.10 -5.32 -4.42
N ASP A 126 -5.12 -5.47 -5.73
CA ASP A 126 -6.11 -6.31 -6.43
C ASP A 126 -5.95 -7.78 -6.03
N LYS A 127 -4.71 -8.28 -5.97
CA LYS A 127 -4.41 -9.62 -5.47
C LYS A 127 -4.87 -9.79 -4.03
N VAL A 128 -4.48 -8.90 -3.13
CA VAL A 128 -4.78 -9.04 -1.70
C VAL A 128 -6.28 -8.92 -1.44
N ILE A 129 -7.03 -8.12 -2.21
CA ILE A 129 -8.47 -7.90 -2.00
C ILE A 129 -9.30 -9.03 -2.61
N ASN A 130 -9.04 -9.41 -3.87
CA ASN A 130 -9.95 -10.24 -4.64
C ASN A 130 -9.52 -11.72 -4.71
N GLU A 131 -8.23 -12.00 -4.60
CA GLU A 131 -7.67 -13.32 -4.90
C GLU A 131 -7.03 -14.00 -3.68
N PHE A 132 -6.74 -13.24 -2.63
CA PHE A 132 -6.22 -13.76 -1.38
C PHE A 132 -7.38 -14.38 -0.58
N LYS A 133 -7.65 -15.65 -0.86
CA LYS A 133 -8.55 -16.49 -0.09
C LYS A 133 -7.73 -17.55 0.60
N GLU A 134 -7.92 -17.67 1.92
CA GLU A 134 -7.49 -18.84 2.70
C GLU A 134 -8.04 -20.16 2.10
#